data_AF-A0A7W1UMK0-F1
#
_entry.id   AF-A0A7W1UMK0-F1
#
_cell.length_a   1.000
_cell.length_b   1.000
_cell.length_c   1.000
_cell.angle_alpha   90.00
_cell.angle_beta   90.00
_cell.angle_gamma   90.00
#
_symmetry.space_group_name_H-M   'P 1'
#
loop_
_entity.id
_entity.type
_entity.pdbx_description
1 polymer ?
#
loop_
_entity_poly.entity_id
_entity_poly.type
_entity_poly.pdbx_seq_one_letter_code
_entity_poly.pdbx_strand_id
1 'polypeptide(L)'
;MFKNIRFENIIKVKRVAGIEICLLPDGGYEINGVLLKRDKSQVFTEKKVAELKEIALLSTFVDPKSPVVLTLTGKGIIHRKVSVSENDSLQAILNKVLPNANIDEFYIQKQEGDAIPFYVSVIRKSSVDPIVEELNKNKSIHITECYLGPFLVNSIIPLIDTAVISNEHLYFSSHKLLIRESKIQEILISDVPPMPDILKVGDELLEGKLVVPFAAALSAFVDGSSGLINSESLKNAKKEFKEKQKFQLWGWSLLIATFIILLANYFVFDHYWKKQNDINSALQVNQSSLKRYELLNVEYTQKKEFLLENGLLENSRTSFYADKLAASVPASIQLLEMEIHP
;
A
#
# COMPACT_ATOMS: atom_id res chain seq x y z
N MET A 1 11.69 6.42 -25.24
CA MET A 1 12.45 7.04 -24.13
C MET A 1 12.04 6.46 -22.76
N PHE A 2 11.93 5.13 -22.64
CA PHE A 2 11.70 4.44 -21.37
C PHE A 2 12.72 3.30 -21.28
N LYS A 3 13.95 3.64 -20.88
CA LYS A 3 15.04 2.68 -20.68
C LYS A 3 14.93 2.16 -19.24
N ASN A 4 14.65 0.87 -19.12
CA ASN A 4 14.90 0.00 -17.96
C ASN A 4 14.67 0.63 -16.57
N ILE A 5 13.41 0.78 -16.18
CA ILE A 5 13.06 0.85 -14.76
C ILE A 5 13.30 -0.56 -14.21
N ARG A 6 14.43 -0.79 -13.53
CA ARG A 6 14.64 -2.01 -12.74
C ARG A 6 13.67 -1.95 -11.55
N PHE A 7 12.54 -2.64 -11.68
CA PHE A 7 11.47 -2.67 -10.67
C PHE A 7 11.87 -3.29 -9.33
N GLU A 8 13.05 -3.92 -9.23
CA GLU A 8 13.58 -4.51 -8.00
C GLU A 8 13.76 -3.49 -6.87
N ASN A 9 13.95 -2.20 -7.20
CA ASN A 9 14.11 -1.12 -6.22
C ASN A 9 12.81 -0.42 -5.79
N ILE A 10 11.65 -0.79 -6.34
CA ILE A 10 10.38 -0.08 -6.09
C ILE A 10 9.74 -0.51 -4.76
N ILE A 11 10.04 -1.72 -4.28
CA ILE A 11 9.55 -2.22 -2.99
C ILE A 11 10.64 -2.05 -1.94
N LYS A 12 11.06 -0.79 -1.72
CA LYS A 12 11.83 -0.47 -0.52
C LYS A 12 10.85 -0.37 0.64
N VAL A 13 10.98 -1.32 1.56
CA VAL A 13 10.24 -1.31 2.82
C VAL A 13 10.48 0.04 3.52
N LYS A 14 9.41 0.70 3.97
CA LYS A 14 9.48 2.00 4.65
C LYS A 14 9.57 1.90 6.17
N ARG A 15 9.02 0.84 6.74
CA ARG A 15 8.97 0.58 8.18
C ARG A 15 9.34 -0.87 8.43
N VAL A 16 10.19 -1.15 9.40
CA VAL A 16 10.58 -2.50 9.78
C VAL A 16 10.51 -2.59 11.30
N ALA A 17 9.90 -3.66 11.81
CA ALA A 17 9.96 -3.99 13.22
C ALA A 17 11.05 -5.05 13.45
N GLY A 18 12.00 -4.75 14.33
CA GLY A 18 12.92 -5.73 14.88
C GLY A 18 12.40 -6.18 16.24
N ILE A 19 12.27 -7.48 16.42
CA ILE A 19 11.75 -8.09 17.64
C ILE A 19 12.79 -9.06 18.18
N GLU A 20 13.09 -8.95 19.46
CA GLU A 20 13.86 -9.93 20.21
C GLU A 20 12.90 -10.69 21.12
N ILE A 21 12.98 -12.02 21.11
CA ILE A 21 12.33 -12.88 22.11
C ILE A 21 13.44 -13.59 22.88
N CYS A 22 13.63 -13.19 24.14
CA CYS A 22 14.59 -13.76 25.06
C CYS A 22 13.93 -14.91 25.83
N LEU A 23 14.43 -16.12 25.64
CA LEU A 23 13.95 -17.33 26.32
C LEU A 23 14.51 -17.39 27.74
N LEU A 24 13.62 -17.42 28.73
CA LEU A 24 13.99 -17.34 30.15
C LEU A 24 14.18 -18.73 30.78
N PRO A 25 14.92 -18.83 31.92
CA PRO A 25 15.18 -20.10 32.59
C PRO A 25 13.94 -20.87 33.08
N ASP A 26 12.89 -20.14 33.43
CA ASP A 26 11.60 -20.63 33.92
C ASP A 26 10.67 -21.18 32.82
N GLY A 27 11.10 -21.10 31.55
CA GLY A 27 10.32 -21.50 30.38
C GLY A 27 9.42 -20.39 29.84
N GLY A 28 9.42 -19.21 30.46
CA GLY A 28 8.80 -18.02 29.91
C GLY A 28 9.67 -17.35 28.84
N TYR A 29 9.20 -16.21 28.35
CA TYR A 29 9.96 -15.36 27.44
C TYR A 29 9.73 -13.88 27.77
N GLU A 30 10.72 -13.06 27.41
CA GLU A 30 10.66 -11.61 27.46
C GLU A 30 10.81 -11.07 26.04
N ILE A 31 9.97 -10.11 25.66
CA ILE A 31 9.93 -9.59 24.30
C ILE A 31 10.30 -8.11 24.30
N ASN A 32 11.30 -7.77 23.48
CA ASN A 32 11.74 -6.42 23.21
C ASN A 32 11.54 -6.08 21.74
N GLY A 33 11.22 -4.84 21.42
CA GLY A 33 10.86 -4.44 20.06
C GLY A 33 11.27 -3.01 19.74
N VAL A 34 11.76 -2.83 18.52
CA VAL A 34 12.07 -1.51 17.94
C VAL A 34 11.45 -1.42 16.56
N LEU A 35 10.68 -0.35 16.33
CA LEU A 35 10.10 -0.06 15.02
C LEU A 35 10.89 1.09 14.40
N LEU A 36 11.57 0.80 13.30
CA LEU A 36 12.35 1.76 12.54
C LEU A 36 11.57 2.20 11.30
N LYS A 37 11.71 3.47 10.95
CA LYS A 37 11.15 4.06 9.75
C LYS A 37 12.24 4.72 8.93
N ARG A 38 12.26 4.41 7.64
CA ARG A 38 13.12 5.04 6.64
C ARG A 38 12.38 6.21 6.00
N ASP A 39 12.95 7.40 6.11
CA ASP A 39 12.57 8.56 5.32
C ASP A 39 13.76 9.02 4.47
N LYS A 40 13.59 8.91 3.15
CA LYS A 40 14.65 9.13 2.16
C LYS A 40 15.91 8.31 2.49
N SER A 41 16.98 8.98 2.93
CA SER A 41 18.28 8.39 3.27
C SER A 41 18.50 8.19 4.76
N GLN A 42 17.56 8.63 5.62
CA GLN A 42 17.67 8.54 7.06
C GLN A 42 16.76 7.44 7.61
N VAL A 43 17.19 6.80 8.69
CA VAL A 43 16.41 5.83 9.46
C VAL A 43 16.28 6.39 10.87
N PHE A 44 15.05 6.41 11.39
CA PHE A 44 14.77 6.86 12.74
C PHE A 44 13.88 5.85 13.47
N THR A 45 14.02 5.81 14.79
CA THR A 45 13.16 5.00 15.63
C THR A 45 11.80 5.68 15.80
N GLU A 46 10.74 4.97 15.41
CA GLU A 46 9.36 5.43 15.51
C GLU A 46 8.72 4.97 16.83
N LYS A 47 9.02 3.74 17.28
CA LYS A 47 8.54 3.19 18.55
C LYS A 47 9.55 2.23 19.17
N LYS A 48 9.53 2.14 20.50
CA LYS A 48 10.27 1.17 21.32
C LYS A 48 9.29 0.47 22.26
N VAL A 49 9.53 -0.80 22.55
CA VAL A 49 8.84 -1.54 23.60
C VAL A 49 9.82 -2.52 24.23
N ALA A 50 9.77 -2.68 25.54
CA ALA A 50 10.63 -3.58 26.27
C ALA A 50 9.81 -4.40 27.27
N GLU A 51 10.35 -5.54 27.67
CA GLU A 51 9.86 -6.36 28.78
C GLU A 51 8.42 -6.88 28.63
N LEU A 52 7.93 -7.05 27.39
CA LEU A 52 6.60 -7.65 27.20
C LEU A 52 6.66 -9.16 27.48
N LYS A 53 5.61 -9.67 28.13
CA LYS A 53 5.48 -11.10 28.49
C LYS A 53 4.47 -11.84 27.63
N GLU A 54 3.72 -11.13 26.79
CA GLU A 54 2.64 -11.68 25.99
C GLU A 54 2.81 -11.30 24.51
N ILE A 55 2.86 -12.30 23.63
CA ILE A 55 2.97 -12.10 22.18
C ILE A 55 1.77 -11.32 21.62
N ALA A 56 0.58 -11.48 22.20
CA ALA A 56 -0.63 -10.76 21.79
C ALA A 56 -0.44 -9.24 21.77
N LEU A 57 0.32 -8.69 22.73
CA LEU A 57 0.58 -7.25 22.86
C LEU A 57 1.42 -6.69 21.70
N LEU A 58 2.18 -7.52 20.99
CA LEU A 58 2.95 -7.09 19.81
C LEU A 58 2.06 -6.54 18.68
N SER A 59 0.78 -6.93 18.61
CA SER A 59 -0.17 -6.38 17.62
C SER A 59 -0.40 -4.88 17.78
N THR A 60 -0.22 -4.34 18.98
CA THR A 60 -0.36 -2.90 19.26
C THR A 60 0.88 -2.11 18.83
N PHE A 61 2.02 -2.80 18.72
CA PHE A 61 3.31 -2.23 18.38
C PHE A 61 3.58 -2.29 16.87
N VAL A 62 3.33 -3.45 16.25
CA VAL A 62 3.65 -3.74 14.85
C VAL A 62 2.50 -3.35 13.91
N ASP A 63 2.80 -2.61 12.85
CA ASP A 63 1.86 -2.31 11.77
C ASP A 63 1.75 -3.51 10.80
N PRO A 64 0.54 -3.95 10.39
CA PRO A 64 0.33 -5.05 9.44
C PRO A 64 1.06 -4.93 8.08
N LYS A 65 1.54 -3.74 7.71
CA LYS A 65 2.30 -3.51 6.47
C LYS A 65 3.82 -3.58 6.68
N SER A 66 4.29 -3.67 7.92
CA SER A 66 5.70 -3.68 8.26
C SER A 66 6.19 -5.13 8.39
N PRO A 67 7.27 -5.53 7.68
CA PRO A 67 7.91 -6.80 7.97
C PRO A 67 8.51 -6.80 9.36
N VAL A 68 8.59 -8.01 9.91
CA VAL A 68 9.18 -8.30 11.22
C VAL A 68 10.44 -9.12 11.01
N VAL A 69 11.55 -8.62 11.56
CA VAL A 69 12.79 -9.39 11.73
C VAL A 69 12.84 -9.88 13.16
N LEU A 70 12.74 -11.19 13.33
CA LEU A 70 12.75 -11.84 14.64
C LEU A 70 14.18 -12.27 14.99
N THR A 71 14.57 -12.06 16.24
CA THR A 71 15.78 -12.62 16.83
C THR A 71 15.42 -13.37 18.09
N LEU A 72 15.86 -14.61 18.21
CA LEU A 72 15.72 -15.42 19.42
C LEU A 72 17.03 -15.39 20.19
N THR A 73 16.95 -15.07 21.49
CA THR A 73 18.09 -15.05 22.42
C THR A 73 17.74 -15.83 23.68
N GLY A 74 18.71 -16.00 24.58
CA GLY A 74 18.49 -16.64 25.87
C GLY A 74 18.68 -18.17 25.87
N LYS A 75 17.95 -18.84 26.77
CA LYS A 75 18.17 -20.24 27.12
C LYS A 75 17.82 -21.19 25.96
N GLY A 76 18.63 -22.24 25.82
CA GLY A 76 18.39 -23.31 24.84
C GLY A 76 19.01 -23.05 23.47
N ILE A 77 19.61 -21.87 23.26
CA ILE A 77 20.40 -21.56 22.07
C ILE A 77 21.87 -21.82 22.38
N ILE A 78 22.53 -22.62 21.53
CA ILE A 78 23.96 -22.92 21.65
C ILE A 78 24.71 -22.20 20.54
N HIS A 79 25.68 -21.38 20.91
CA HIS A 79 26.59 -20.71 19.97
C HIS A 79 27.97 -21.37 20.06
N ARG A 80 28.48 -21.92 18.95
CA ARG A 80 29.80 -22.57 18.93
C ARG A 80 30.59 -22.16 17.70
N LYS A 81 31.89 -21.89 17.89
CA LYS A 81 32.84 -21.75 16.78
C LYS A 81 33.16 -23.13 16.22
N VAL A 82 32.96 -23.33 14.92
CA VAL A 82 33.28 -24.57 14.22
C VAL A 82 33.94 -24.26 12.89
N SER A 83 34.95 -25.06 12.53
CA SER A 83 35.54 -25.03 11.19
C SER A 83 34.62 -25.78 10.24
N VAL A 84 34.00 -25.06 9.32
CA VAL A 84 33.08 -25.60 8.30
C VAL A 84 33.78 -25.58 6.96
N SER A 85 33.84 -26.74 6.30
CA SER A 85 34.30 -26.86 4.92
C SER A 85 33.15 -26.56 3.96
N GLU A 86 33.43 -26.09 2.74
CA GLU A 86 32.38 -25.76 1.76
C GLU A 86 31.44 -26.95 1.44
N ASN A 87 31.95 -28.18 1.54
CA ASN A 87 31.20 -29.40 1.27
C ASN A 87 30.54 -30.03 2.51
N ASP A 88 30.61 -29.40 3.69
CA ASP A 88 29.97 -29.96 4.87
C ASP A 88 28.44 -29.91 4.75
N SER A 89 27.78 -31.06 4.91
CA SER A 89 26.33 -31.12 5.03
C SER A 89 25.85 -30.47 6.34
N LEU A 90 24.59 -30.05 6.39
CA LEU A 90 23.99 -29.49 7.62
C LEU A 90 24.10 -30.46 8.81
N GLN A 91 23.97 -31.76 8.58
CA GLN A 91 24.17 -32.79 9.62
C GLN A 91 25.62 -32.84 10.10
N ALA A 92 26.60 -32.71 9.20
CA ALA A 92 28.01 -32.67 9.59
C ALA A 92 28.31 -31.43 10.45
N ILE A 93 27.74 -30.28 10.08
CA ILE A 93 27.83 -29.05 10.87
C ILE A 93 27.17 -29.22 12.24
N LEU A 94 25.98 -29.83 12.30
CA LEU A 94 25.29 -30.12 13.55
C LEU A 94 26.14 -30.98 14.48
N ASN A 95 26.70 -32.08 13.96
CA ASN A 95 27.50 -33.02 14.74
C ASN A 95 28.77 -32.38 15.33
N LYS A 96 29.32 -31.35 14.67
CA LYS A 96 30.45 -30.56 15.21
C LYS A 96 30.04 -29.69 16.42
N VAL A 97 28.77 -29.30 16.51
CA VAL A 97 28.23 -28.52 17.64
C VAL A 97 27.67 -29.42 18.73
N LEU A 98 26.81 -30.37 18.35
CA LEU A 98 26.12 -31.35 19.19
C LEU A 98 26.28 -32.75 18.58
N PRO A 99 27.23 -33.56 19.07
CA PRO A 99 27.42 -34.93 18.61
C PRO A 99 26.14 -35.76 18.78
N ASN A 100 25.84 -36.62 17.80
CA ASN A 100 24.69 -37.53 17.78
C ASN A 100 23.31 -36.84 17.76
N ALA A 101 23.23 -35.55 17.45
CA ALA A 101 21.94 -34.86 17.31
C ALA A 101 21.28 -35.15 15.96
N ASN A 102 19.95 -35.29 15.96
CA ASN A 102 19.16 -35.47 14.75
C ASN A 102 18.84 -34.11 14.10
N ILE A 103 19.22 -33.89 12.84
CA ILE A 103 18.93 -32.65 12.10
C ILE A 103 17.43 -32.29 12.09
N ASP A 104 16.55 -33.27 12.12
CA ASP A 104 15.11 -33.03 12.05
C ASP A 104 14.55 -32.37 13.31
N GLU A 105 15.27 -32.42 14.42
CA GLU A 105 14.85 -31.83 15.71
C GLU A 105 15.40 -30.42 15.93
N PHE A 106 16.32 -29.95 15.09
CA PHE A 106 17.05 -28.70 15.33
C PHE A 106 16.97 -27.72 14.17
N TYR A 107 16.93 -26.45 14.53
CA TYR A 107 17.24 -25.35 13.64
C TYR A 107 18.72 -25.02 13.75
N ILE A 108 19.33 -24.80 12.59
CA ILE A 108 20.75 -24.48 12.46
C ILE A 108 20.88 -23.16 11.73
N GLN A 109 21.73 -22.32 12.26
CA GLN A 109 22.09 -21.04 11.69
C GLN A 109 23.60 -20.92 11.62
N LYS A 110 24.11 -20.73 10.40
CA LYS A 110 25.52 -20.42 10.15
C LYS A 110 25.66 -18.91 9.97
N GLN A 111 26.50 -18.27 10.77
CA GLN A 111 26.89 -16.89 10.51
C GLN A 111 27.87 -16.87 9.34
N GLU A 112 27.63 -16.03 8.34
CA GLU A 112 28.63 -15.82 7.29
C GLU A 112 29.71 -14.85 7.80
N GLY A 113 30.93 -15.08 7.32
CA GLY A 113 32.08 -14.24 7.57
C GLY A 113 33.24 -14.72 6.70
N ASP A 114 34.34 -13.98 6.73
CA ASP A 114 35.57 -14.34 6.00
C ASP A 114 36.54 -15.16 6.87
N ALA A 115 36.29 -15.22 8.19
CA ALA A 115 37.16 -15.85 9.17
C ALA A 115 36.69 -17.25 9.53
N ILE A 116 37.56 -18.25 9.34
CA ILE A 116 37.41 -19.61 9.88
C ILE A 116 38.10 -19.61 11.25
N PRO A 117 37.46 -20.13 12.33
CA PRO A 117 36.17 -20.82 12.39
C PRO A 117 34.94 -19.89 12.41
N PHE A 118 33.80 -20.36 11.90
CA PHE A 118 32.52 -19.64 11.88
C PHE A 118 31.69 -19.93 13.13
N TYR A 119 30.80 -19.00 13.48
CA TYR A 119 29.76 -19.27 14.47
C TYR A 119 28.60 -20.06 13.87
N VAL A 120 28.28 -21.16 14.53
CA VAL A 120 27.05 -21.91 14.30
C VAL A 120 26.20 -21.83 15.55
N SER A 121 24.95 -21.43 15.34
CA SER A 121 23.92 -21.36 16.37
C SER A 121 22.90 -22.47 16.16
N VAL A 122 22.56 -23.17 17.23
CA VAL A 122 21.64 -24.32 17.18
C VAL A 122 20.60 -24.18 18.28
N ILE A 123 19.34 -24.45 17.94
CA ILE A 123 18.21 -24.51 18.88
C ILE A 123 17.27 -25.65 18.48
N ARG A 124 16.57 -26.25 19.45
CA ARG A 124 15.54 -27.26 19.18
C ARG A 124 14.32 -26.64 18.50
N LYS A 125 13.76 -27.30 17.49
CA LYS A 125 12.52 -26.89 16.82
C LYS A 125 11.35 -26.79 17.80
N SER A 126 11.27 -27.72 18.75
CA SER A 126 10.25 -27.71 19.82
C SER A 126 10.25 -26.45 20.70
N SER A 127 11.35 -25.69 20.74
CA SER A 127 11.42 -24.40 21.45
C SER A 127 10.99 -23.21 20.58
N VAL A 128 11.09 -23.34 19.25
CA VAL A 128 10.85 -22.24 18.29
C VAL A 128 9.46 -22.34 17.66
N ASP A 129 9.04 -23.54 17.29
CA ASP A 129 7.78 -23.78 16.57
C ASP A 129 6.57 -23.22 17.32
N PRO A 130 6.40 -23.40 18.64
CA PRO A 130 5.27 -22.81 19.37
C PRO A 130 5.22 -21.28 19.29
N ILE A 131 6.39 -20.62 19.36
CA ILE A 131 6.52 -19.16 19.31
C ILE A 131 6.17 -18.66 17.90
N VAL A 132 6.71 -19.33 16.87
CA VAL A 132 6.44 -18.98 15.47
C VAL A 132 4.97 -19.22 15.13
N GLU A 133 4.37 -20.31 15.59
CA GLU A 133 2.94 -20.58 15.43
C GLU A 133 2.08 -19.52 16.12
N GLU A 134 2.43 -19.11 17.34
CA GLU A 134 1.72 -18.05 18.07
C GLU A 134 1.81 -16.71 17.35
N LEU A 135 2.99 -16.33 16.87
CA LEU A 135 3.19 -15.13 16.07
C LEU A 135 2.41 -15.19 14.74
N ASN A 136 2.38 -16.35 14.08
CA ASN A 136 1.67 -16.53 12.81
C ASN A 136 0.13 -16.51 12.97
N LYS A 137 -0.41 -16.86 14.15
CA LYS A 137 -1.84 -16.66 14.45
C LYS A 137 -2.21 -15.18 14.43
N ASN A 138 -1.26 -14.29 14.70
CA ASN A 138 -1.45 -12.86 14.68
C ASN A 138 -1.30 -12.30 13.25
N LYS A 139 -2.43 -12.01 12.60
CA LYS A 139 -2.46 -11.54 11.20
C LYS A 139 -1.71 -10.23 10.95
N SER A 140 -1.40 -9.47 12.00
CA SER A 140 -0.67 -8.20 11.93
C SER A 140 0.86 -8.41 11.90
N ILE A 141 1.34 -9.61 12.25
CA ILE A 141 2.75 -9.91 12.35
C ILE A 141 3.18 -10.69 11.11
N HIS A 142 4.16 -10.17 10.39
CA HIS A 142 4.68 -10.79 9.18
C HIS A 142 6.18 -11.02 9.34
N ILE A 143 6.53 -12.19 9.90
CA ILE A 143 7.92 -12.59 10.08
C ILE A 143 8.54 -12.86 8.71
N THR A 144 9.46 -11.99 8.29
CA THR A 144 10.20 -12.18 7.05
C THR A 144 11.52 -12.89 7.28
N GLU A 145 12.09 -12.72 8.46
CA GLU A 145 13.43 -13.19 8.80
C GLU A 145 13.48 -13.58 10.28
N CYS A 146 14.27 -14.61 10.60
CA CYS A 146 14.42 -15.11 11.95
C CYS A 146 15.89 -15.51 12.15
N TYR A 147 16.46 -15.01 13.24
CA TYR A 147 17.85 -15.16 13.60
C TYR A 147 17.98 -15.70 15.03
N LEU A 148 19.10 -16.36 15.31
CA LEU A 148 19.50 -16.85 16.63
C LEU A 148 20.68 -16.03 17.13
N GLY A 149 20.59 -15.54 18.37
CA GLY A 149 21.64 -14.80 19.06
C GLY A 149 21.80 -13.35 18.60
N PRO A 150 22.66 -12.58 19.29
CA PRO A 150 22.82 -11.14 19.08
C PRO A 150 23.70 -10.78 17.87
N PHE A 151 23.83 -11.64 16.86
CA PHE A 151 24.81 -11.43 15.77
C PHE A 151 24.46 -10.30 14.81
N LEU A 152 23.17 -9.94 14.71
CA LEU A 152 22.75 -8.79 13.92
C LEU A 152 23.35 -7.48 14.43
N VAL A 153 23.83 -7.44 15.69
CA VAL A 153 24.58 -6.31 16.24
C VAL A 153 25.80 -5.95 15.39
N ASN A 154 26.38 -6.89 14.62
CA ASN A 154 27.42 -6.58 13.63
C ASN A 154 27.02 -5.44 12.67
N SER A 155 25.74 -5.33 12.31
CA SER A 155 25.24 -4.27 11.42
C SER A 155 25.30 -2.87 12.02
N ILE A 156 25.34 -2.76 13.36
CA ILE A 156 25.36 -1.49 14.09
C ILE A 156 26.72 -1.19 14.73
N ILE A 157 27.68 -2.13 14.74
CA ILE A 157 29.03 -1.90 15.27
C ILE A 157 29.68 -0.63 14.69
N PRO A 158 29.64 -0.38 13.35
CA PRO A 158 30.22 0.84 12.79
C PRO A 158 29.57 2.14 13.27
N LEU A 159 28.37 2.06 13.86
CA LEU A 159 27.61 3.19 14.37
C LEU A 159 27.79 3.39 15.89
N ILE A 160 28.39 2.43 16.59
CA ILE A 160 28.63 2.50 18.03
C ILE A 160 29.87 3.35 18.29
N ASP A 161 29.77 4.24 19.27
CA ASP A 161 30.91 5.04 19.73
C ASP A 161 32.02 4.13 20.27
N THR A 162 33.23 4.25 19.72
CA THR A 162 34.38 3.43 20.11
C THR A 162 34.77 3.62 21.56
N ALA A 163 34.41 4.75 22.19
CA ALA A 163 34.61 4.98 23.62
C ALA A 163 33.84 4.00 24.52
N VAL A 164 32.74 3.40 24.02
CA VAL A 164 31.95 2.42 24.76
C VAL A 164 32.54 1.00 24.65
N ILE A 165 33.38 0.76 23.65
CA ILE A 165 34.07 -0.52 23.47
C ILE A 165 35.31 -0.53 24.38
N SER A 166 35.15 -1.02 25.60
CA SER A 166 36.24 -1.12 26.57
C SER A 166 37.01 -2.42 26.40
N ASN A 167 38.33 -2.34 26.16
CA ASN A 167 39.20 -3.51 25.98
C ASN A 167 38.67 -4.48 24.92
N GLU A 168 38.23 -3.98 23.76
CA GLU A 168 37.61 -4.78 22.68
C GLU A 168 36.26 -5.41 23.06
N HIS A 169 35.67 -5.09 24.21
CA HIS A 169 34.38 -5.67 24.62
C HIS A 169 33.26 -4.63 24.58
N LEU A 170 32.14 -5.04 24.01
CA LEU A 170 30.87 -4.33 24.08
C LEU A 170 29.94 -5.06 25.05
N TYR A 171 29.36 -4.30 25.97
CA TYR A 171 28.45 -4.80 26.99
C TYR A 171 27.08 -4.16 26.78
N PHE A 172 26.03 -4.98 26.80
CA PHE A 172 24.64 -4.52 26.85
C PHE A 172 23.75 -5.66 27.33
N SER A 173 22.75 -5.36 28.17
CA SER A 173 21.89 -6.40 28.77
C SER A 173 22.74 -7.53 29.37
N SER A 174 22.40 -8.79 29.11
CA SER A 174 23.18 -9.98 29.50
C SER A 174 24.29 -10.37 28.50
N HIS A 175 24.59 -9.53 27.51
CA HIS A 175 25.56 -9.83 26.46
C HIS A 175 26.89 -9.11 26.68
N LYS A 176 27.96 -9.88 26.56
CA LYS A 176 29.34 -9.40 26.46
C LYS A 176 29.92 -9.90 25.14
N LEU A 177 30.11 -8.98 24.20
CA LEU A 177 30.62 -9.28 22.87
C LEU A 177 32.08 -8.85 22.75
N LEU A 178 32.98 -9.74 22.36
CA LEU A 178 34.34 -9.37 21.96
C LEU A 178 34.29 -8.89 20.50
N ILE A 179 34.66 -7.65 20.25
CA ILE A 179 34.68 -6.99 18.95
C ILE A 179 36.14 -6.79 18.52
N ARG A 180 36.52 -7.39 17.40
CA ARG A 180 37.79 -7.06 16.71
C ARG A 180 37.52 -6.78 15.26
N GLU A 181 38.21 -5.78 14.70
CA GLU A 181 38.05 -5.39 13.30
C GLU A 181 36.58 -5.12 12.91
N SER A 182 35.83 -4.50 13.84
CA SER A 182 34.39 -4.22 13.70
C SER A 182 33.49 -5.45 13.51
N LYS A 183 33.94 -6.64 13.92
CA LYS A 183 33.19 -7.90 13.87
C LYS A 183 33.14 -8.57 15.24
N ILE A 184 32.03 -9.24 15.54
CA ILE A 184 31.89 -10.08 16.75
C ILE A 184 32.79 -11.31 16.60
N GLN A 185 33.78 -11.40 17.48
CA GLN A 185 34.68 -12.54 17.63
C GLN A 185 34.20 -13.49 18.73
N GLU A 186 33.61 -12.99 19.81
CA GLU A 186 33.18 -13.81 20.94
C GLU A 186 31.86 -13.34 21.52
N ILE A 187 31.03 -14.29 21.96
CA ILE A 187 29.80 -14.05 22.68
C ILE A 187 29.91 -14.71 24.04
N LEU A 188 29.86 -13.89 25.06
CA LEU A 188 29.79 -14.31 26.45
C LEU A 188 28.47 -13.81 27.02
N ILE A 189 27.87 -14.64 27.86
CA ILE A 189 26.69 -14.25 28.64
C ILE A 189 27.20 -13.79 30.00
N SER A 190 26.80 -12.59 30.40
CA SER A 190 27.10 -12.02 31.72
C SER A 190 25.82 -12.00 32.54
N ASP A 191 25.89 -12.53 33.77
CA ASP A 191 24.75 -12.50 34.71
C ASP A 191 24.51 -11.09 35.28
N VAL A 192 25.50 -10.20 35.13
CA VAL A 192 25.43 -8.81 35.61
C VAL A 192 25.40 -7.87 34.40
N PRO A 193 24.29 -7.15 34.17
CA PRO A 193 24.23 -6.14 33.12
C PRO A 193 25.10 -4.93 33.47
N PRO A 194 25.62 -4.21 32.45
CA PRO A 194 26.41 -3.00 32.68
C PRO A 194 25.55 -1.90 33.33
N MET A 195 26.18 -1.00 34.08
CA MET A 195 25.48 0.10 34.74
C MET A 195 26.22 1.43 34.47
N PRO A 196 25.61 2.40 33.75
CA PRO A 196 24.28 2.33 33.13
C PRO A 196 24.22 1.41 31.90
N ASP A 197 23.12 0.69 31.70
CA ASP A 197 22.87 -0.15 30.52
C ASP A 197 22.31 0.68 29.36
N ILE A 198 23.04 1.72 28.96
CA ILE A 198 22.65 2.64 27.89
C ILE A 198 23.79 2.72 26.88
N LEU A 199 23.46 2.46 25.62
CA LEU A 199 24.38 2.50 24.49
C LEU A 199 23.97 3.61 23.52
N LYS A 200 24.94 4.43 23.12
CA LYS A 200 24.76 5.39 22.04
C LYS A 200 25.10 4.72 20.71
N VAL A 201 24.10 4.61 19.82
CA VAL A 201 24.22 4.05 18.46
C VAL A 201 23.88 5.15 17.46
N GLY A 202 24.89 5.68 16.79
CA GLY A 202 24.77 6.90 15.99
C GLY A 202 24.31 8.08 16.85
N ASP A 203 23.16 8.65 16.52
CA ASP A 203 22.55 9.75 17.27
C ASP A 203 21.53 9.28 18.32
N GLU A 204 21.31 7.96 18.44
CA GLU A 204 20.26 7.41 19.29
C GLU A 204 20.79 6.80 20.58
N LEU A 205 20.09 7.05 21.69
CA LEU A 205 20.33 6.38 22.98
C LEU A 205 19.39 5.17 23.10
N LEU A 206 19.97 3.99 23.30
CA LEU A 206 19.29 2.73 23.43
C LEU A 206 19.60 2.10 24.78
N GLU A 207 18.57 1.62 25.47
CA GLU A 207 18.76 0.70 26.59
C GLU A 207 19.32 -0.63 26.08
N GLY A 208 20.12 -1.34 26.88
CA GLY A 208 20.81 -2.55 26.42
C GLY A 208 19.87 -3.63 25.87
N LYS A 209 18.68 -3.79 26.47
CA LYS A 209 17.61 -4.70 26.01
C LYS A 209 17.05 -4.34 24.62
N LEU A 210 17.28 -3.11 24.15
CA LEU A 210 16.80 -2.64 22.84
C LEU A 210 17.87 -2.70 21.75
N VAL A 211 19.12 -3.03 22.09
CA VAL A 211 20.25 -3.07 21.14
C VAL A 211 20.04 -4.17 20.09
N VAL A 212 19.67 -5.38 20.51
CA VAL A 212 19.40 -6.51 19.60
C VAL A 212 18.21 -6.24 18.67
N PRO A 213 17.01 -5.85 19.17
CA PRO A 213 15.88 -5.57 18.27
C PRO A 213 16.14 -4.36 17.37
N PHE A 214 16.90 -3.34 17.82
CA PHE A 214 17.32 -2.24 16.96
C PHE A 214 18.20 -2.74 15.80
N ALA A 215 19.20 -3.57 16.10
CA ALA A 215 20.06 -4.16 15.09
C ALA A 215 19.29 -5.05 14.10
N ALA A 216 18.30 -5.81 14.60
CA ALA A 216 17.42 -6.63 13.78
C ALA A 216 16.54 -5.78 12.83
N ALA A 217 16.00 -4.66 13.31
CA ALA A 217 15.24 -3.76 12.46
C ALA A 217 16.13 -3.10 11.38
N LEU A 218 17.35 -2.70 11.75
CA LEU A 218 18.29 -2.03 10.85
C LEU A 218 18.84 -2.98 9.78
N SER A 219 19.03 -4.25 10.10
CA SER A 219 19.54 -5.23 9.16
C SER A 219 18.65 -5.41 7.92
N ALA A 220 17.33 -5.24 8.04
CA ALA A 220 16.43 -5.25 6.88
C ALA A 220 16.63 -4.06 5.93
N PHE A 221 17.26 -2.98 6.40
CA PHE A 221 17.55 -1.78 5.61
C PHE A 221 18.94 -1.81 4.98
N VAL A 222 19.87 -2.56 5.58
CA VAL A 222 21.26 -2.69 5.14
C VAL A 222 21.40 -4.05 4.47
N ASP A 223 21.53 -4.07 3.14
CA ASP A 223 21.77 -5.32 2.40
C ASP A 223 23.06 -5.98 2.95
N GLY A 224 22.91 -7.06 3.72
CA GLY A 224 24.08 -7.69 4.36
C GLY A 224 23.82 -8.67 5.51
N SER A 225 22.58 -8.95 5.91
CA SER A 225 22.33 -9.92 7.00
C SER A 225 22.18 -11.34 6.50
N SER A 226 23.25 -12.10 6.63
CA SER A 226 23.28 -13.54 6.41
C SER A 226 23.29 -14.32 7.72
N GLY A 227 22.87 -15.58 7.65
CA GLY A 227 22.65 -16.43 8.83
C GLY A 227 21.20 -16.43 9.29
N LEU A 228 20.26 -16.66 8.37
CA LEU A 228 18.88 -16.96 8.73
C LEU A 228 18.78 -18.40 9.26
N ILE A 229 17.81 -18.64 10.15
CA ILE A 229 17.37 -20.01 10.43
C ILE A 229 16.95 -20.65 9.10
N ASN A 230 17.56 -21.78 8.74
CA ASN A 230 17.18 -22.51 7.55
C ASN A 230 15.86 -23.25 7.79
N SER A 231 14.74 -22.55 7.62
CA SER A 231 13.38 -23.09 7.68
C SER A 231 12.65 -22.83 6.36
N GLU A 232 12.10 -23.87 5.74
CA GLU A 232 11.30 -23.75 4.52
C GLU A 232 10.07 -22.86 4.74
N SER A 233 9.42 -22.99 5.91
CA SER A 233 8.27 -22.17 6.31
C SER A 233 8.61 -20.69 6.30
N LEU A 234 9.81 -20.32 6.74
CA LEU A 234 10.25 -18.93 6.79
C LEU A 234 10.60 -18.36 5.40
N LYS A 235 11.21 -19.18 4.53
CA LYS A 235 11.45 -18.80 3.13
C LYS A 235 10.12 -18.55 2.40
N ASN A 236 9.13 -19.39 2.65
CA ASN A 236 7.78 -19.24 2.09
C ASN A 236 7.10 -17.98 2.63
N ALA A 237 7.16 -17.72 3.94
CA ALA A 237 6.59 -16.51 4.55
C ALA A 237 7.19 -15.21 3.96
N LYS A 238 8.52 -15.16 3.79
CA LYS A 238 9.19 -14.01 3.14
C LYS A 238 8.73 -13.81 1.70
N LYS A 239 8.56 -14.90 0.95
CA LYS A 239 8.09 -14.86 -0.44
C LYS A 239 6.62 -14.40 -0.51
N GLU A 240 5.76 -14.98 0.31
CA GLU A 240 4.34 -14.63 0.40
C GLU A 240 4.14 -13.15 0.76
N PHE A 241 4.92 -12.63 1.72
CA PHE A 241 4.86 -11.21 2.07
C PHE A 241 5.24 -10.30 0.90
N LYS A 242 6.30 -10.64 0.15
CA LYS A 242 6.69 -9.89 -1.06
C LYS A 242 5.62 -9.96 -2.15
N GLU A 243 5.00 -11.13 -2.33
CA GLU A 243 3.93 -11.32 -3.31
C GLU A 243 2.66 -10.56 -2.92
N LYS A 244 2.29 -10.54 -1.63
CA LYS A 244 1.16 -9.77 -1.10
C LYS A 244 1.34 -8.27 -1.33
N GLN A 245 2.53 -7.73 -1.11
CA GLN A 245 2.81 -6.32 -1.41
C GLN A 245 2.71 -6.01 -2.90
N LYS A 246 3.26 -6.88 -3.75
CA LYS A 246 3.12 -6.74 -5.21
C LYS A 246 1.64 -6.77 -5.60
N PHE A 247 0.89 -7.76 -5.12
CA PHE A 247 -0.51 -7.92 -5.43
C PHE A 247 -1.33 -6.69 -5.04
N GLN A 248 -1.10 -6.11 -3.87
CA GLN A 248 -1.79 -4.87 -3.47
C GLN A 248 -1.46 -3.71 -4.42
N LEU A 249 -0.19 -3.52 -4.77
CA LEU A 249 0.21 -2.45 -5.68
C LEU A 249 -0.41 -2.62 -7.09
N TRP A 250 -0.32 -3.82 -7.64
CA TRP A 250 -0.89 -4.15 -8.96
C TRP A 250 -2.42 -4.10 -8.94
N GLY A 251 -3.05 -4.57 -7.86
CA GLY A 251 -4.50 -4.51 -7.67
C GLY A 251 -5.01 -3.08 -7.65
N TRP A 252 -4.33 -2.18 -6.93
CA TRP A 252 -4.65 -0.74 -6.96
C TRP A 252 -4.45 -0.13 -8.36
N SER A 253 -3.36 -0.48 -9.04
CA SER A 253 -3.11 0.00 -10.41
C SER A 253 -4.20 -0.45 -11.38
N LEU A 254 -4.62 -1.72 -11.30
CA LEU A 254 -5.69 -2.27 -12.14
C LEU A 254 -7.02 -1.57 -11.83
N LEU A 255 -7.36 -1.41 -10.55
CA LEU A 255 -8.59 -0.76 -10.11
C LEU A 255 -8.68 0.69 -10.59
N ILE A 256 -7.58 1.46 -10.47
CA ILE A 256 -7.53 2.84 -10.97
C ILE A 256 -7.64 2.88 -12.50
N ALA A 257 -6.94 1.98 -13.21
CA ALA A 257 -7.03 1.93 -14.66
C ALA A 257 -8.45 1.60 -15.15
N THR A 258 -9.09 0.59 -14.55
CA THR A 258 -10.49 0.24 -14.85
C THR A 258 -11.45 1.38 -14.52
N PHE A 259 -11.23 2.07 -13.39
CA PHE A 259 -12.03 3.24 -13.02
C PHE A 259 -11.90 4.37 -14.06
N ILE A 260 -10.69 4.68 -14.53
CA ILE A 260 -10.47 5.70 -15.57
C ILE A 260 -11.17 5.31 -16.88
N ILE A 261 -11.09 4.04 -17.29
CA ILE A 261 -11.76 3.55 -18.51
C ILE A 261 -13.28 3.70 -18.39
N LEU A 262 -13.85 3.32 -17.24
CA LEU A 262 -15.28 3.47 -16.97
C LEU A 262 -15.70 4.94 -16.94
N LEU A 263 -14.88 5.80 -16.34
CA LEU A 263 -15.15 7.23 -16.26
C LEU A 263 -15.12 7.88 -17.66
N ALA A 264 -14.15 7.50 -18.50
CA ALA A 264 -14.10 7.95 -19.89
C ALA A 264 -15.33 7.46 -20.67
N ASN A 265 -15.72 6.19 -20.50
CA ASN A 265 -16.93 5.64 -21.12
C ASN A 265 -18.19 6.41 -20.68
N TYR A 266 -18.31 6.71 -19.39
CA TYR A 266 -19.41 7.51 -18.86
C TYR A 266 -19.50 8.90 -19.50
N PHE A 267 -18.38 9.62 -19.64
CA PHE A 267 -18.40 10.94 -20.29
C PHE A 267 -18.75 10.88 -21.78
N VAL A 268 -18.27 9.86 -22.49
CA VAL A 268 -18.64 9.64 -23.90
C VAL A 268 -20.14 9.36 -23.99
N PHE A 269 -20.65 8.45 -23.16
CA PHE A 269 -22.07 8.13 -23.11
C PHE A 269 -22.94 9.35 -22.79
N ASP A 270 -22.60 10.13 -21.76
CA ASP A 270 -23.33 11.34 -21.36
C ASP A 270 -23.35 12.39 -22.49
N HIS A 271 -22.23 12.58 -23.20
CA HIS A 271 -22.17 13.51 -24.34
C HIS A 271 -23.13 13.09 -25.45
N TYR A 272 -23.11 11.82 -25.86
CA TYR A 272 -24.01 11.33 -26.91
C TYR A 272 -25.47 11.29 -26.47
N TRP A 273 -25.73 10.97 -25.19
CA TRP A 273 -27.07 10.99 -24.61
C TRP A 273 -27.67 12.41 -24.63
N LYS A 274 -26.90 13.42 -24.20
CA LYS A 274 -27.31 14.83 -24.27
C LYS A 274 -27.59 15.26 -25.69
N LYS A 275 -26.68 14.97 -26.62
CA LYS A 275 -26.85 15.29 -28.05
C LYS A 275 -28.12 14.64 -28.63
N GLN A 276 -28.42 13.40 -28.25
CA GLN A 276 -29.64 12.72 -28.67
C GLN A 276 -30.90 13.40 -28.12
N ASN A 277 -30.88 13.80 -26.85
CA ASN A 277 -32.01 14.51 -26.24
C ASN A 277 -32.23 15.89 -26.86
N ASP A 278 -31.16 16.62 -27.19
CA ASP A 278 -31.25 17.91 -27.87
C ASP A 278 -31.88 17.76 -29.26
N ILE A 279 -31.43 16.77 -30.04
CA ILE A 279 -31.98 16.45 -31.37
C ILE A 279 -33.45 16.06 -31.26
N ASN A 280 -33.81 15.17 -30.32
CA ASN A 280 -35.19 14.75 -30.10
C ASN A 280 -36.09 15.94 -29.71
N SER A 281 -35.59 16.82 -28.85
CA SER A 281 -36.31 18.03 -28.44
C SER A 281 -36.55 18.98 -29.62
N ALA A 282 -35.52 19.22 -30.44
CA ALA A 282 -35.64 20.03 -31.65
C ALA A 282 -36.61 19.40 -32.67
N LEU A 283 -36.58 18.07 -32.80
CA LEU A 283 -37.48 17.33 -33.69
C LEU A 283 -38.94 17.46 -33.24
N GLN A 284 -39.21 17.35 -31.93
CA GLN A 284 -40.54 17.55 -31.37
C GLN A 284 -41.07 18.98 -31.62
N VAL A 285 -40.22 20.00 -31.43
CA VAL A 285 -40.57 21.41 -31.75
C VAL A 285 -40.88 21.55 -33.25
N ASN A 286 -40.03 21.02 -34.13
CA ASN A 286 -40.26 21.10 -35.58
C ASN A 286 -41.54 20.39 -36.02
N GLN A 287 -41.84 19.20 -35.46
CA GLN A 287 -43.10 18.50 -35.71
C GLN A 287 -44.31 19.34 -35.25
N SER A 288 -44.21 20.02 -34.10
CA SER A 288 -45.29 20.90 -33.63
C SER A 288 -45.49 22.11 -34.53
N SER A 289 -44.40 22.70 -35.03
CA SER A 289 -44.43 23.81 -36.00
C SER A 289 -45.01 23.39 -37.34
N LEU A 290 -44.65 22.20 -37.84
CA LEU A 290 -45.23 21.61 -39.06
C LEU A 290 -46.73 21.40 -38.92
N LYS A 291 -47.19 20.78 -37.83
CA LYS A 291 -48.62 20.61 -37.56
C LYS A 291 -49.36 21.95 -37.50
N ARG A 292 -48.75 22.97 -36.89
CA ARG A 292 -49.33 24.31 -36.82
C ARG A 292 -49.39 24.98 -38.18
N TYR A 293 -48.35 24.81 -39.01
CA TYR A 293 -48.33 25.29 -40.38
C TYR A 293 -49.43 24.62 -41.22
N GLU A 294 -49.56 23.30 -41.14
CA GLU A 294 -50.62 22.55 -41.83
C GLU A 294 -52.01 23.06 -41.42
N LEU A 295 -52.24 23.26 -40.12
CA LEU A 295 -53.51 23.76 -39.59
C LEU A 295 -53.80 25.18 -40.09
N LEU A 296 -52.81 26.08 -40.05
CA LEU A 296 -52.94 27.44 -40.59
C LEU A 296 -53.21 27.42 -42.10
N ASN A 297 -52.57 26.51 -42.84
CA ASN A 297 -52.75 26.39 -44.28
C ASN A 297 -54.15 25.88 -44.64
N VAL A 298 -54.68 24.94 -43.87
CA VAL A 298 -56.08 24.49 -43.98
C VAL A 298 -57.03 25.65 -43.68
N GLU A 299 -56.85 26.38 -42.58
CA GLU A 299 -57.68 27.54 -42.25
C GLU A 299 -57.61 28.63 -43.33
N TYR A 300 -56.41 28.91 -43.85
CA TYR A 300 -56.21 29.87 -44.94
C TYR A 300 -56.95 29.43 -46.20
N THR A 301 -56.85 28.15 -46.57
CA THR A 301 -57.51 27.60 -47.76
C THR A 301 -59.03 27.67 -47.61
N GLN A 302 -59.57 27.27 -46.46
CA GLN A 302 -61.00 27.38 -46.15
C GLN A 302 -61.51 28.82 -46.20
N LYS A 303 -60.78 29.76 -45.59
CA LYS A 303 -61.13 31.19 -45.66
C LYS A 303 -61.07 31.72 -47.09
N LYS A 304 -60.07 31.32 -47.87
CA LYS A 304 -59.92 31.72 -49.27
C LYS A 304 -61.08 31.18 -50.12
N GLU A 305 -61.43 29.91 -49.97
CA GLU A 305 -62.56 29.28 -50.66
C GLU A 305 -63.87 29.96 -50.27
N PHE A 306 -64.12 30.19 -48.99
CA PHE A 306 -65.29 30.95 -48.52
C PHE A 306 -65.39 32.33 -49.19
N LEU A 307 -64.29 33.09 -49.24
CA LEU A 307 -64.28 34.40 -49.87
C LEU A 307 -64.50 34.34 -51.39
N LEU A 308 -64.03 33.29 -52.06
CA LEU A 308 -64.27 33.05 -53.50
C LEU A 308 -65.72 32.66 -53.76
N GLU A 309 -66.27 31.69 -53.03
CA GLU A 309 -67.65 31.22 -53.18
C GLU A 309 -68.68 32.32 -52.90
N ASN A 310 -68.38 33.23 -51.97
CA ASN A 310 -69.25 34.36 -51.64
C ASN A 310 -69.00 35.58 -52.54
N GLY A 311 -68.14 35.48 -53.57
CA GLY A 311 -67.88 36.58 -54.52
C GLY A 311 -67.21 37.81 -53.90
N LEU A 312 -66.70 37.71 -52.67
CA LEU A 312 -66.12 38.83 -51.90
C LEU A 312 -64.73 39.25 -52.40
N LEU A 313 -64.11 38.42 -53.25
CA LEU A 313 -62.83 38.71 -53.90
C LEU A 313 -63.00 39.31 -55.31
N GLU A 314 -64.22 39.36 -55.84
CA GLU A 314 -64.51 40.08 -57.07
C GLU A 314 -64.79 41.55 -56.76
N ASN A 315 -64.36 42.47 -57.63
CA ASN A 315 -64.70 43.88 -57.49
C ASN A 315 -66.22 44.03 -57.52
N SER A 316 -66.83 44.34 -56.37
CA SER A 316 -68.26 44.63 -56.24
C SER A 316 -68.65 45.75 -57.20
N ARG A 317 -69.26 45.37 -58.33
CA ARG A 317 -69.78 46.32 -59.32
C ARG A 317 -70.83 47.23 -58.68
N THR A 318 -71.63 46.69 -57.77
CA THR A 318 -72.62 47.42 -56.98
C THR A 318 -71.97 48.51 -56.12
N SER A 319 -70.87 48.23 -55.42
CA SER A 319 -70.13 49.25 -54.66
C SER A 319 -69.52 50.32 -55.56
N PHE A 320 -68.95 49.93 -56.71
CA PHE A 320 -68.42 50.88 -57.69
C PHE A 320 -69.50 51.82 -58.26
N TYR A 321 -70.66 51.28 -58.64
CA TYR A 321 -71.76 52.08 -59.18
C TYR A 321 -72.46 52.91 -58.10
N ALA A 322 -72.59 52.40 -56.88
CA ALA A 322 -73.10 53.16 -55.73
C ALA A 322 -72.26 54.40 -55.46
N ASP A 323 -70.93 54.24 -55.43
CA ASP A 323 -69.99 55.35 -55.23
C ASP A 323 -70.09 56.37 -56.37
N LYS A 324 -70.17 55.90 -57.63
CA LYS A 324 -70.37 56.80 -58.78
C LYS A 324 -71.71 57.52 -58.76
N LEU A 325 -72.78 56.86 -58.36
CA LEU A 325 -74.11 57.47 -58.24
C LEU A 325 -74.13 58.50 -57.12
N ALA A 326 -73.58 58.18 -55.95
CA ALA A 326 -73.43 59.12 -54.84
C ALA A 326 -72.59 60.34 -55.23
N ALA A 327 -71.48 60.13 -55.95
CA ALA A 327 -70.63 61.21 -56.46
C ALA A 327 -71.32 62.08 -57.53
N SER A 328 -72.35 61.57 -58.20
CA SER A 328 -73.10 62.32 -59.23
C SER A 328 -74.27 63.15 -58.68
N VAL A 329 -74.58 63.04 -57.39
CA VAL A 329 -75.67 63.80 -56.77
C VAL A 329 -75.27 65.29 -56.69
N PRO A 330 -76.04 66.22 -57.28
CA PRO A 330 -75.75 67.65 -57.23
C PRO A 330 -75.75 68.18 -55.79
N ALA A 331 -74.91 69.18 -55.51
CA ALA A 331 -74.79 69.75 -54.16
C ALA A 331 -76.09 70.37 -53.59
N SER A 332 -77.11 70.56 -54.44
CA SER A 332 -78.44 71.04 -54.04
C SER A 332 -79.37 69.93 -53.52
N ILE A 333 -78.97 68.65 -53.59
CA ILE A 333 -79.74 67.50 -53.12
C ILE A 333 -78.89 66.72 -52.12
N GLN A 334 -79.44 66.44 -50.94
CA GLN A 334 -78.78 65.63 -49.93
C GLN A 334 -79.22 64.18 -50.06
N LEU A 335 -78.29 63.29 -50.43
CA LEU A 335 -78.52 61.85 -50.44
C LEU A 335 -78.51 61.33 -49.00
N LEU A 336 -79.67 60.96 -48.46
CA LEU A 336 -79.81 60.47 -47.10
C LEU A 336 -79.72 58.94 -47.02
N GLU A 337 -80.22 58.25 -48.05
CA GLU A 337 -80.26 56.79 -48.09
C GLU A 337 -80.17 56.30 -49.54
N MET A 338 -79.46 55.18 -49.73
CA MET A 338 -79.38 54.46 -50.99
C MET A 338 -79.59 52.98 -50.71
N GLU A 339 -80.79 52.47 -50.98
CA GLU A 339 -81.08 51.05 -50.90
C GLU A 339 -80.68 50.37 -52.21
N ILE A 340 -79.76 49.41 -52.11
CA ILE A 340 -79.29 48.62 -53.25
C ILE A 340 -79.74 47.19 -53.02
N HIS A 341 -80.56 46.70 -53.94
CA HIS A 341 -80.96 45.30 -53.97
C HIS A 341 -80.04 44.56 -54.96
N PRO A 342 -79.12 43.71 -54.45
CA PRO A 342 -78.15 43.00 -55.28
C PRO A 342 -78.78 41.94 -56.20
#